data_AF-A0A5P2H8K6-F1
#
_entry.id   AF-A0A5P2H8K6-F1
#
_cell.length_a   1.000
_cell.length_b   1.000
_cell.length_c   1.000
_cell.angle_alpha   90.00
_cell.angle_beta   90.00
_cell.angle_gamma   90.00
#
_symmetry.space_group_name_H-M   'P 1'
#
loop_
_entity.id
_entity.type
_entity.pdbx_description
1 polymer ?
#
loop_
_entity_poly.entity_id
_entity_poly.type
_entity_poly.pdbx_seq_one_letter_code
_entity_poly.pdbx_strand_id
1 'polypeptide(L)'
;MAVAGLAASTTAFAQALDAGLAPGAGQGPAQGQGLAAQMVHWSLDHPHCAGTLVAPRVMLTAGSCAGRKTRGRTYALTDGGAARGRLVRYQGRIGPIGDIAVMLLDKPLAGKAVKGMAAVPSYAQERIALVDGAADMSDGTRLVAYGSAAAMRAPRAARAARAPYQGLRMPRRATAYLLRDARAGDSTAVGRPLIYRSVAGYRLAEPQRIDGSSPQQLFGSLVMRAFYPNRKRRSGDAVSHQRGDRELDEMVLLTAGRASDAAAGIASPLRHHDRGGGLFAVDGEQREWLVGTVLGAQLHARQSEYWPWLYATLQRYGMRAEALQLARQVLGTGRWGDNDRQGTVGDIYVYENPYTRRVEFFRLIGLDKQGRYGYFPNGGRDNAYWEHLGSELPTAAEATARIRAWQADTREAKKGEVFVRVHPTAGSIEYFRLKADVLGALSEPPVDAASNAEWEYLGANLVV
;
A
#
# COMPACT_ATOMS: atom_id res chain seq x y z
N MET A 1 12.88 -52.18 52.98
CA MET A 1 12.49 -53.59 52.77
C MET A 1 12.04 -53.69 51.33
N ALA A 2 12.91 -54.06 50.38
CA ALA A 2 13.38 -55.42 50.08
C ALA A 2 12.21 -56.33 49.67
N VAL A 3 12.23 -57.08 48.56
CA VAL A 3 13.21 -57.34 47.49
C VAL A 3 12.44 -58.08 46.36
N ALA A 4 12.88 -57.88 45.11
CA ALA A 4 12.96 -58.76 43.89
C ALA A 4 11.93 -59.88 43.63
N GLY A 5 11.75 -60.37 42.40
CA GLY A 5 12.55 -60.32 41.16
C GLY A 5 11.77 -60.95 39.99
N LEU A 6 12.05 -60.64 38.72
CA LEU A 6 13.18 -61.01 37.85
C LEU A 6 12.85 -62.18 36.90
N ALA A 7 12.87 -61.88 35.60
CA ALA A 7 13.47 -62.62 34.46
C ALA A 7 12.88 -62.00 33.16
N ALA A 8 13.55 -61.23 32.31
CA ALA A 8 14.90 -61.19 31.71
C ALA A 8 15.13 -62.17 30.55
N SER A 9 15.67 -61.57 29.46
CA SER A 9 16.57 -62.10 28.40
C SER A 9 15.96 -62.18 26.99
N THR A 10 16.27 -61.22 26.10
CA THR A 10 17.42 -61.15 25.14
C THR A 10 17.35 -62.23 24.05
N THR A 11 17.55 -61.96 22.75
CA THR A 11 18.84 -61.59 22.12
C THR A 11 18.64 -61.17 20.65
N ALA A 12 19.56 -60.34 20.17
CA ALA A 12 19.71 -59.80 18.82
C ALA A 12 20.16 -60.82 17.76
N PHE A 13 20.04 -60.46 16.47
CA PHE A 13 21.03 -60.82 15.45
C PHE A 13 21.17 -59.71 14.39
N ALA A 14 22.42 -59.43 14.02
CA ALA A 14 22.86 -58.48 13.02
C ALA A 14 23.71 -59.20 11.96
N GLN A 15 23.93 -58.50 10.83
CA GLN A 15 24.89 -58.75 9.73
C GLN A 15 24.42 -59.77 8.65
N ALA A 16 24.67 -59.59 7.34
CA ALA A 16 25.85 -59.00 6.70
C ALA A 16 25.67 -58.59 5.20
N LEU A 17 26.48 -57.60 4.80
CA LEU A 17 27.32 -57.45 3.59
C LEU A 17 26.75 -57.32 2.16
N ASP A 18 26.94 -56.11 1.62
CA ASP A 18 27.72 -55.72 0.42
C ASP A 18 27.70 -56.54 -0.88
N ALA A 19 27.29 -55.86 -1.97
CA ALA A 19 27.90 -55.96 -3.29
C ALA A 19 27.65 -54.65 -4.08
N GLY A 20 28.73 -53.94 -4.39
CA GLY A 20 28.69 -52.65 -5.06
C GLY A 20 28.46 -52.70 -6.57
N LEU A 21 27.92 -51.60 -7.11
CA LEU A 21 28.09 -51.16 -8.49
C LEU A 21 28.17 -49.62 -8.52
N ALA A 22 28.99 -49.15 -9.45
CA ALA A 22 29.60 -47.83 -9.63
C ALA A 22 28.65 -46.60 -9.70
N PRO A 23 29.19 -45.36 -9.57
CA PRO A 23 28.40 -44.15 -9.42
C PRO A 23 27.83 -43.69 -10.77
N GLY A 24 26.50 -43.69 -10.88
CA GLY A 24 25.80 -42.93 -11.90
C GLY A 24 25.95 -41.44 -11.61
N ALA A 25 26.51 -40.71 -12.57
CA ALA A 25 26.68 -39.27 -12.55
C ALA A 25 25.38 -38.56 -12.11
N GLY A 26 25.37 -38.08 -10.87
CA GLY A 26 24.31 -37.25 -10.34
C GLY A 26 24.23 -35.96 -11.13
N GLN A 27 23.13 -35.77 -11.83
CA GLN A 27 22.75 -34.52 -12.47
C GLN A 27 22.89 -33.39 -11.45
N GLY A 28 23.85 -32.49 -11.71
CA GLY A 28 24.00 -31.27 -10.94
C GLY A 28 22.71 -30.43 -10.94
N PRO A 29 22.54 -29.52 -9.97
CA PRO A 29 21.37 -28.66 -9.92
C PRO A 29 21.23 -27.95 -11.26
N ALA A 30 20.04 -28.09 -11.86
CA ALA A 30 19.70 -27.54 -13.15
C ALA A 30 20.21 -26.10 -13.28
N GLN A 31 21.14 -25.93 -14.22
CA GLN A 31 21.66 -24.63 -14.62
C GLN A 31 20.48 -23.68 -14.90
N GLY A 32 20.63 -22.46 -14.40
CA GLY A 32 19.59 -21.45 -14.34
C GLY A 32 18.80 -21.31 -15.64
N GLN A 33 17.52 -21.68 -15.56
CA GLN A 33 16.50 -21.11 -16.42
C GLN A 33 16.46 -19.62 -16.09
N GLY A 34 17.05 -18.80 -16.96
CA GLY A 34 16.88 -17.36 -16.92
C GLY A 34 15.39 -17.05 -16.86
N LEU A 35 14.95 -16.41 -15.78
CA LEU A 35 13.58 -15.91 -15.67
C LEU A 35 13.40 -14.91 -16.80
N ALA A 36 12.80 -15.38 -17.90
CA ALA A 36 12.40 -14.54 -19.01
C ALA A 36 11.58 -13.38 -18.43
N ALA A 37 11.95 -12.15 -18.76
CA ALA A 37 11.22 -10.96 -18.34
C ALA A 37 9.74 -11.13 -18.71
N GLN A 38 8.91 -11.46 -17.72
CA GLN A 38 7.51 -11.71 -17.93
C GLN A 38 6.85 -10.35 -18.14
N MET A 39 6.36 -10.11 -19.36
CA MET A 39 5.54 -8.94 -19.64
C MET A 39 4.35 -8.97 -18.68
N VAL A 40 4.30 -8.00 -17.77
CA VAL A 40 3.08 -7.83 -16.99
C VAL A 40 2.13 -7.01 -17.84
N HIS A 41 1.02 -7.65 -18.20
CA HIS A 41 0.05 -7.19 -19.20
C HIS A 41 -0.58 -5.81 -18.95
N TRP A 42 -0.23 -5.19 -17.82
CA TRP A 42 -0.76 -3.95 -17.32
C TRP A 42 0.16 -2.74 -17.49
N SER A 43 1.35 -2.87 -18.07
CA SER A 43 2.32 -1.76 -18.16
C SER A 43 2.11 -0.86 -19.37
N LEU A 44 2.10 0.46 -19.16
CA LEU A 44 2.31 1.45 -20.24
C LEU A 44 3.77 1.45 -20.68
N ASP A 45 4.03 1.75 -21.95
CA ASP A 45 5.37 2.11 -22.39
C ASP A 45 5.38 3.46 -23.11
N HIS A 46 6.07 4.40 -22.48
CA HIS A 46 6.73 5.53 -23.09
C HIS A 46 8.19 5.42 -22.59
N PRO A 47 9.23 5.84 -23.34
CA PRO A 47 10.64 5.53 -23.03
C PRO A 47 11.17 5.82 -21.60
N HIS A 48 10.38 6.50 -20.76
CA HIS A 48 10.69 6.83 -19.36
C HIS A 48 9.50 6.65 -18.40
N CYS A 49 8.41 5.98 -18.82
CA CYS A 49 7.16 5.93 -18.08
C CYS A 49 6.45 4.60 -18.26
N ALA A 50 6.11 3.99 -17.14
CA ALA A 50 5.23 2.83 -17.01
C ALA A 50 3.88 3.22 -16.39
N GLY A 51 2.99 2.25 -16.29
CA GLY A 51 1.71 2.38 -15.58
C GLY A 51 1.28 1.05 -14.99
N THR A 52 0.27 1.01 -14.13
CA THR A 52 -0.25 -0.20 -13.47
C THR A 52 -1.76 -0.26 -13.53
N LEU A 53 -2.30 -1.30 -14.15
CA LEU A 53 -3.74 -1.57 -14.26
C LEU A 53 -4.29 -2.05 -12.91
N VAL A 54 -5.21 -1.27 -12.35
CA VAL A 54 -5.88 -1.55 -11.06
C VAL A 54 -7.37 -1.85 -11.22
N ALA A 55 -7.95 -1.51 -12.37
CA ALA A 55 -9.28 -1.95 -12.79
C ALA A 55 -9.32 -2.05 -14.33
N PRO A 56 -10.32 -2.70 -14.95
CA PRO A 56 -10.33 -2.94 -16.40
C PRO A 56 -10.15 -1.70 -17.28
N ARG A 57 -10.48 -0.51 -16.75
CA ARG A 57 -10.35 0.79 -17.43
C ARG A 57 -9.44 1.79 -16.70
N VAL A 58 -8.74 1.38 -15.65
CA VAL A 58 -8.05 2.31 -14.75
C VAL A 58 -6.60 1.88 -14.57
N MET A 59 -5.68 2.76 -14.97
CA MET A 59 -4.25 2.56 -14.79
C MET A 59 -3.65 3.68 -13.97
N LEU A 60 -2.77 3.37 -13.03
CA LEU A 60 -1.98 4.33 -12.27
C LEU A 60 -0.66 4.59 -12.95
N THR A 61 -0.12 5.79 -12.81
CA THR A 61 1.21 6.16 -13.30
C THR A 61 1.73 7.38 -12.55
N ALA A 62 2.96 7.80 -12.83
CA ALA A 62 3.52 9.01 -12.26
C ALA A 62 2.91 10.24 -12.95
N GLY A 63 2.65 11.29 -12.18
CA GLY A 63 2.14 12.57 -12.67
C GLY A 63 3.06 13.22 -13.72
N SER A 64 4.37 12.97 -13.62
CA SER A 64 5.36 13.45 -14.59
C SER A 64 5.31 12.71 -15.92
N CYS A 65 4.65 11.55 -15.98
CA CYS A 65 4.34 10.83 -17.22
C CYS A 65 3.17 11.47 -17.98
N ALA A 66 2.31 12.21 -17.29
CA ALA A 66 1.26 13.02 -17.92
C ALA A 66 1.84 14.39 -18.33
N GLY A 67 2.33 14.47 -19.56
CA GLY A 67 2.93 15.68 -20.13
C GLY A 67 2.04 16.93 -19.97
N ARG A 68 2.63 18.10 -19.74
CA ARG A 68 1.88 19.36 -19.48
C ARG A 68 0.89 19.74 -20.59
N LYS A 69 1.06 19.23 -21.81
CA LYS A 69 0.24 19.51 -23.00
C LYS A 69 -0.78 18.41 -23.34
N THR A 70 -0.92 17.35 -22.54
CA THR A 70 -1.89 16.27 -22.82
C THR A 70 -3.33 16.72 -22.50
N ARG A 71 -3.84 17.69 -23.26
CA ARG A 71 -5.29 17.97 -23.35
C ARG A 71 -5.99 17.00 -24.33
N GLY A 72 -5.22 16.12 -24.98
CA GLY A 72 -5.70 15.09 -25.90
C GLY A 72 -5.71 13.69 -25.31
N ARG A 73 -6.32 12.76 -26.05
CA ARG A 73 -6.32 11.34 -25.69
C ARG A 73 -4.92 10.74 -25.89
N THR A 74 -4.50 9.92 -24.92
CA THR A 74 -3.24 9.17 -24.91
C THR A 74 -3.49 7.73 -25.31
N TYR A 75 -2.45 7.07 -25.84
CA TYR A 75 -2.45 5.64 -26.10
C TYR A 75 -1.59 4.91 -25.07
N ALA A 76 -2.11 3.80 -24.60
CA ALA A 76 -1.49 2.82 -23.74
C ALA A 76 -1.12 1.61 -24.58
N LEU A 77 0.15 1.22 -24.64
CA LEU A 77 0.50 -0.07 -25.23
C LEU A 77 0.22 -1.15 -24.19
N THR A 78 -0.53 -2.17 -24.59
CA THR A 78 -0.82 -3.36 -23.78
C THR A 78 -0.54 -4.61 -24.62
N ASP A 79 -0.53 -5.77 -24.00
CA ASP A 79 -0.40 -7.05 -24.71
C ASP A 79 -1.54 -7.30 -25.70
N GLY A 80 -2.70 -6.70 -25.45
CA GLY A 80 -3.85 -6.70 -26.36
C GLY A 80 -3.80 -5.64 -27.45
N GLY A 81 -2.72 -4.86 -27.53
CA GLY A 81 -2.56 -3.74 -28.48
C GLY A 81 -2.70 -2.36 -27.81
N ALA A 82 -2.86 -1.33 -28.63
CA ALA A 82 -2.97 0.04 -28.17
C ALA A 82 -4.38 0.34 -27.62
N ALA A 83 -4.48 0.71 -26.35
CA ALA A 83 -5.70 1.19 -25.72
C ALA A 83 -5.72 2.72 -25.66
N ARG A 84 -6.86 3.32 -25.98
CA ARG A 84 -7.04 4.77 -25.93
C ARG A 84 -7.57 5.18 -24.56
N GLY A 85 -7.11 6.32 -24.05
CA GLY A 85 -7.62 6.84 -22.79
C GLY A 85 -7.26 8.30 -22.52
N ARG A 86 -7.61 8.77 -21.33
CA ARG A 86 -7.35 10.12 -20.83
C ARG A 86 -6.50 10.07 -19.58
N LEU A 87 -5.44 10.88 -19.53
CA LEU A 87 -4.65 11.05 -18.33
C LEU A 87 -5.23 12.18 -17.45
N VAL A 88 -5.36 11.92 -16.17
CA VAL A 88 -5.80 12.87 -15.14
C VAL A 88 -4.74 12.91 -14.06
N ARG A 89 -4.23 14.10 -13.75
CA ARG A 89 -3.17 14.30 -12.76
C ARG A 89 -3.74 14.69 -11.41
N TYR A 90 -3.11 14.19 -10.35
CA TYR A 90 -3.32 14.75 -9.02
C TYR A 90 -2.80 16.19 -8.97
N GLN A 91 -3.56 17.06 -8.30
CA GLN A 91 -3.27 18.51 -8.28
C GLN A 91 -2.47 18.93 -7.03
N GLY A 92 -2.56 18.18 -5.93
CA GLY A 92 -1.90 18.48 -4.65
C GLY A 92 -0.42 18.12 -4.62
N ARG A 93 0.38 18.65 -5.56
CA ARG A 93 1.79 18.27 -5.71
C ARG A 93 2.73 19.18 -4.92
N ILE A 94 3.59 18.59 -4.11
CA ILE A 94 4.72 19.25 -3.43
C ILE A 94 6.03 18.55 -3.85
N GLY A 95 6.70 19.07 -4.87
CA GLY A 95 7.92 18.45 -5.39
C GLY A 95 7.66 17.06 -5.99
N PRO A 96 8.28 15.97 -5.51
CA PRO A 96 7.94 14.61 -5.94
C PRO A 96 6.66 14.07 -5.27
N ILE A 97 6.25 14.62 -4.12
CA ILE A 97 5.03 14.20 -3.42
C ILE A 97 3.82 14.63 -4.23
N GLY A 98 2.85 13.74 -4.38
CA GLY A 98 1.71 13.95 -5.26
C GLY A 98 2.03 13.86 -6.75
N ASP A 99 3.21 13.38 -7.15
CA ASP A 99 3.51 13.09 -8.56
C ASP A 99 2.82 11.80 -9.05
N ILE A 100 1.49 11.76 -8.95
CA ILE A 100 0.65 10.63 -9.38
C ILE A 100 -0.35 11.08 -10.45
N ALA A 101 -0.72 10.16 -11.33
CA ALA A 101 -1.76 10.32 -12.32
C ALA A 101 -2.50 9.01 -12.53
N VAL A 102 -3.70 9.12 -13.09
CA VAL A 102 -4.51 7.99 -13.54
C VAL A 102 -4.78 8.12 -15.03
N MET A 103 -4.67 7.01 -15.76
CA MET A 103 -5.17 6.87 -17.12
C MET A 103 -6.53 6.16 -17.09
N LEU A 104 -7.54 6.85 -17.59
CA LEU A 104 -8.91 6.36 -17.74
C LEU A 104 -9.08 5.88 -19.18
N LEU A 105 -9.23 4.57 -19.39
CA LEU A 105 -9.35 3.97 -20.71
C LEU A 105 -10.76 4.14 -21.26
N ASP A 106 -10.86 4.43 -22.56
CA ASP A 106 -12.14 4.60 -23.27
C ASP A 106 -12.94 3.28 -23.28
N LYS A 107 -12.24 2.13 -23.25
CA LYS A 107 -12.81 0.78 -23.26
C LYS A 107 -12.10 -0.11 -22.23
N PRO A 108 -12.78 -1.09 -21.63
CA PRO A 108 -12.13 -2.06 -20.77
C PRO A 108 -11.12 -2.87 -21.58
N LEU A 109 -9.97 -3.13 -20.98
CA LEU A 109 -9.07 -4.17 -21.46
C LEU A 109 -9.78 -5.53 -21.30
N ALA A 110 -9.35 -6.52 -22.09
CA ALA A 110 -9.97 -7.84 -22.09
C ALA A 110 -8.91 -8.95 -22.00
N GLY A 111 -9.36 -10.18 -21.75
CA GLY A 111 -8.50 -11.35 -21.76
C GLY A 111 -7.48 -11.37 -20.62
N LYS A 112 -6.22 -11.71 -20.95
CA LYS A 112 -5.15 -11.90 -19.95
C LYS A 112 -4.79 -10.63 -19.17
N ALA A 113 -4.98 -9.45 -19.77
CA ALA A 113 -4.69 -8.18 -19.10
C ALA A 113 -5.57 -7.96 -17.86
N VAL A 114 -6.86 -8.30 -17.93
CA VAL A 114 -7.77 -8.19 -16.78
C VAL A 114 -7.50 -9.29 -15.75
N LYS A 115 -7.17 -10.50 -16.22
CA LYS A 115 -6.85 -11.62 -15.31
C LYS A 115 -5.56 -11.40 -14.52
N GLY A 116 -4.64 -10.58 -15.03
CA GLY A 116 -3.38 -10.23 -14.38
C GLY A 116 -3.35 -8.83 -13.77
N MET A 117 -4.50 -8.21 -13.47
CA MET A 117 -4.52 -6.90 -12.80
C MET A 117 -3.73 -6.92 -11.50
N ALA A 118 -3.14 -5.78 -11.15
CA ALA A 118 -2.44 -5.63 -9.89
C ALA A 118 -3.41 -5.83 -8.71
N ALA A 119 -3.03 -6.67 -7.75
CA ALA A 119 -3.79 -6.84 -6.52
C ALA A 119 -3.65 -5.56 -5.68
N VAL A 120 -4.75 -4.81 -5.53
CA VAL A 120 -4.80 -3.66 -4.61
C VAL A 120 -5.15 -4.20 -3.21
N PRO A 121 -4.31 -3.96 -2.20
CA PRO A 121 -4.61 -4.35 -0.83
C PRO A 121 -5.70 -3.45 -0.23
N SER A 122 -6.42 -3.97 0.78
CA SER A 122 -7.15 -3.09 1.70
C SER A 122 -6.18 -2.22 2.52
N TYR A 123 -6.67 -1.12 3.10
CA TYR A 123 -5.85 -0.28 3.97
C TYR A 123 -5.27 -1.08 5.16
N ALA A 124 -6.06 -1.99 5.72
CA ALA A 124 -5.60 -2.87 6.79
C ALA A 124 -4.53 -3.86 6.31
N GLN A 125 -4.73 -4.47 5.14
CA GLN A 125 -3.75 -5.37 4.53
C GLN A 125 -2.43 -4.67 4.23
N GLU A 126 -2.48 -3.46 3.65
CA GLU A 126 -1.28 -2.66 3.38
C GLU A 126 -0.51 -2.36 4.68
N ARG A 127 -1.22 -1.96 5.75
CA ARG A 127 -0.61 -1.66 7.05
C ARG A 127 0.08 -2.89 7.67
N ILE A 128 -0.48 -4.08 7.50
CA ILE A 128 0.12 -5.34 7.96
C ILE A 128 1.30 -5.72 7.07
N ALA A 129 1.18 -5.49 5.75
CA ALA A 129 2.19 -5.87 4.77
C ALA A 129 3.45 -4.99 4.82
N LEU A 130 3.37 -3.75 5.30
CA LEU A 130 4.49 -2.80 5.38
C LEU A 130 5.11 -2.79 6.79
N VAL A 131 6.16 -3.60 6.96
CA VAL A 131 6.97 -3.70 8.17
C VAL A 131 8.34 -3.09 7.89
N ASP A 132 8.74 -2.17 8.75
CA ASP A 132 10.03 -1.49 8.64
C ASP A 132 11.19 -2.46 8.63
N GLY A 133 12.13 -2.25 7.72
CA GLY A 133 13.35 -3.03 7.69
C GLY A 133 14.29 -2.73 8.84
N ALA A 134 14.92 -3.80 9.34
CA ALA A 134 15.96 -3.74 10.38
C ALA A 134 17.06 -2.74 10.01
N ALA A 135 17.79 -2.20 10.98
CA ALA A 135 18.76 -1.11 10.77
C ALA A 135 19.79 -1.38 9.64
N ASP A 136 20.18 -2.64 9.46
CA ASP A 136 21.11 -3.10 8.42
C ASP A 136 20.46 -3.43 7.06
N MET A 137 19.13 -3.34 6.96
CA MET A 137 18.29 -3.73 5.81
C MET A 137 18.41 -5.21 5.43
N SER A 138 18.70 -6.08 6.40
CA SER A 138 18.73 -7.54 6.20
C SER A 138 17.34 -8.18 6.26
N ASP A 139 16.41 -7.54 6.97
CA ASP A 139 15.04 -7.99 7.20
C ASP A 139 14.06 -6.82 7.00
N GLY A 140 12.76 -7.13 6.91
CA GLY A 140 11.65 -6.20 6.67
C GLY A 140 10.80 -6.59 5.48
N THR A 141 9.82 -5.75 5.15
CA THR A 141 9.00 -6.00 3.96
C THR A 141 9.81 -5.86 2.69
N ARG A 142 9.91 -6.98 1.95
CA ARG A 142 10.47 -6.97 0.60
C ARG A 142 9.50 -6.27 -0.35
N LEU A 143 10.07 -5.40 -1.17
CA LEU A 143 9.37 -4.69 -2.22
C LEU A 143 9.83 -5.20 -3.59
N VAL A 144 8.91 -5.16 -4.54
CA VAL A 144 9.15 -5.46 -5.94
C VAL A 144 8.65 -4.30 -6.77
N ALA A 145 9.53 -3.76 -7.60
CA ALA A 145 9.17 -2.67 -8.49
C ALA A 145 9.08 -3.17 -9.93
N TYR A 146 8.17 -2.59 -10.68
CA TYR A 146 8.08 -2.77 -12.12
C TYR A 146 8.34 -1.43 -12.80
N GLY A 147 9.14 -1.44 -13.86
CA GLY A 147 9.49 -0.23 -14.61
C GLY A 147 9.43 -0.43 -16.12
N SER A 148 9.42 0.67 -16.86
CA SER A 148 9.53 0.63 -18.33
C SER A 148 10.95 0.24 -18.73
N ALA A 149 11.10 -0.75 -19.61
CA ALA A 149 12.38 -1.05 -20.23
C ALA A 149 13.02 0.19 -20.86
N ALA A 150 14.17 0.61 -20.35
CA ALA A 150 15.06 1.51 -21.08
C ALA A 150 15.68 0.87 -22.36
N ALA A 151 15.28 -0.37 -22.71
CA ALA A 151 15.75 -1.10 -23.88
C ALA A 151 15.19 -0.51 -25.18
N MET A 152 15.69 0.68 -25.54
CA MET A 152 16.08 1.09 -26.90
C MET A 152 16.48 2.58 -26.89
N ARG A 153 17.50 2.95 -26.11
CA ARG A 153 18.48 3.90 -26.66
C ARG A 153 19.24 3.14 -27.74
N ALA A 154 18.63 2.99 -28.92
CA ALA A 154 19.39 2.62 -30.10
C ALA A 154 20.56 3.61 -30.23
N PRO A 155 21.79 3.15 -30.54
CA PRO A 155 22.93 4.04 -30.73
C PRO A 155 22.55 5.13 -31.74
N ARG A 156 23.17 6.32 -31.59
CA ARG A 156 22.88 7.55 -32.35
C ARG A 156 22.71 7.33 -33.86
N ALA A 157 23.33 6.30 -34.44
CA ALA A 157 23.18 5.86 -35.82
C ALA A 157 21.73 5.50 -36.25
N ALA A 158 20.88 4.97 -35.36
CA ALA A 158 19.50 4.61 -35.69
C ALA A 158 18.53 5.81 -35.72
N ARG A 159 18.96 7.00 -35.27
CA ARG A 159 18.14 8.23 -35.29
C ARG A 159 18.11 8.91 -36.67
N ALA A 160 19.06 8.63 -37.54
CA ALA A 160 19.16 9.26 -38.87
C ALA A 160 18.14 8.73 -39.90
N ALA A 161 17.42 7.63 -39.60
CA ALA A 161 16.52 6.96 -40.53
C ALA A 161 15.02 7.15 -40.23
N ARG A 162 14.61 8.14 -39.43
CA ARG A 162 13.19 8.38 -39.11
C ARG A 162 12.59 9.50 -39.96
N ALA A 163 11.95 9.11 -41.07
CA ALA A 163 10.98 9.90 -41.82
C ALA A 163 9.76 10.26 -40.94
N PRO A 164 9.00 11.34 -41.26
CA PRO A 164 7.89 11.80 -40.45
C PRO A 164 6.76 10.76 -40.38
N TYR A 165 6.15 10.67 -39.20
CA TYR A 165 5.07 9.76 -38.80
C TYR A 165 3.87 9.75 -39.77
N GLN A 166 3.90 8.89 -40.79
CA GLN A 166 2.72 8.44 -41.53
C GLN A 166 2.90 6.96 -41.88
N GLY A 167 2.31 6.05 -41.08
CA GLY A 167 2.39 4.60 -41.29
C GLY A 167 3.07 3.86 -40.14
N LEU A 168 2.31 3.61 -39.06
CA LEU A 168 2.73 2.92 -37.84
C LEU A 168 3.28 1.50 -38.09
N ARG A 169 4.60 1.37 -38.29
CA ARG A 169 5.33 0.18 -37.81
C ARG A 169 5.70 0.44 -36.35
N MET A 170 4.82 -0.02 -35.45
CA MET A 170 5.02 0.01 -34.00
C MET A 170 6.39 -0.58 -33.64
N PRO A 171 7.17 0.04 -32.74
CA PRO A 171 8.38 -0.57 -32.23
C PRO A 171 8.04 -1.95 -31.62
N ARG A 172 8.83 -2.95 -31.97
CA ARG A 172 8.71 -4.30 -31.42
C ARG A 172 8.95 -4.22 -29.90
N ARG A 173 7.87 -4.41 -29.15
CA ARG A 173 7.75 -4.83 -27.74
C ARG A 173 8.77 -4.22 -26.77
N ALA A 174 8.35 -3.18 -26.05
CA ALA A 174 8.97 -2.82 -24.80
C ALA A 174 8.37 -3.66 -23.67
N THR A 175 9.23 -4.36 -22.94
CA THR A 175 8.91 -5.22 -21.80
C THR A 175 8.89 -4.40 -20.51
N ALA A 176 7.84 -4.50 -19.69
CA ALA A 176 8.01 -4.16 -18.28
C ALA A 176 9.03 -5.12 -17.65
N TYR A 177 10.02 -4.59 -16.93
CA TYR A 177 10.96 -5.43 -16.20
C TYR A 177 10.58 -5.50 -14.73
N LEU A 178 10.63 -6.71 -14.22
CA LEU A 178 10.67 -7.02 -12.81
C LEU A 178 12.04 -6.56 -12.26
N LEU A 179 12.05 -5.48 -11.49
CA LEU A 179 13.23 -5.06 -10.75
C LEU A 179 13.19 -5.77 -9.39
N ARG A 180 13.41 -7.09 -9.40
CA ARG A 180 13.46 -7.90 -8.18
C ARG A 180 14.80 -7.84 -7.49
N ASP A 181 15.90 -7.78 -8.26
CA ASP A 181 17.29 -7.75 -7.78
C ASP A 181 18.20 -7.16 -8.88
N ALA A 182 19.35 -6.58 -8.52
CA ALA A 182 20.37 -6.27 -9.53
C ALA A 182 20.82 -7.56 -10.21
N ARG A 183 20.97 -7.52 -11.54
CA ARG A 183 21.22 -8.69 -12.40
C ARG A 183 22.27 -9.64 -11.80
N ALA A 184 21.88 -10.91 -11.59
CA ALA A 184 22.84 -12.01 -11.57
C ALA A 184 23.50 -12.08 -12.96
N GLY A 185 24.75 -11.63 -13.07
CA GLY A 185 25.54 -11.60 -14.32
C GLY A 185 26.13 -10.24 -14.69
N ASP A 186 25.78 -9.16 -13.98
CA ASP A 186 26.47 -7.86 -14.10
C ASP A 186 27.49 -7.79 -12.94
N SER A 187 28.72 -8.24 -13.20
CA SER A 187 29.75 -8.59 -12.20
C SER A 187 30.27 -7.44 -11.34
N THR A 188 29.63 -6.26 -11.37
CA THR A 188 30.07 -5.06 -10.64
C THR A 188 29.01 -4.45 -9.71
N ALA A 189 27.78 -4.98 -9.64
CA ALA A 189 26.74 -4.41 -8.78
C ALA A 189 26.11 -5.47 -7.87
N VAL A 190 26.62 -5.58 -6.64
CA VAL A 190 25.89 -6.22 -5.53
C VAL A 190 24.70 -5.32 -5.21
N GLY A 191 23.55 -5.56 -5.84
CA GLY A 191 22.32 -4.81 -5.54
C GLY A 191 21.67 -5.39 -4.29
N ARG A 192 21.26 -4.51 -3.36
CA ARG A 192 20.43 -4.93 -2.24
C ARG A 192 18.99 -5.15 -2.69
N PRO A 193 18.26 -6.09 -2.06
CA PRO A 193 16.82 -6.17 -2.24
C PRO A 193 16.18 -4.82 -1.87
N LEU A 194 15.09 -4.47 -2.55
CA LEU A 194 14.28 -3.33 -2.14
C LEU A 194 13.57 -3.73 -0.84
N ILE A 195 13.96 -3.11 0.27
CA ILE A 195 13.33 -3.30 1.58
C ILE A 195 12.64 -2.00 1.95
N TYR A 196 11.39 -2.10 2.40
CA TYR A 196 10.64 -0.95 2.90
C TYR A 196 11.23 -0.46 4.23
N ARG A 197 11.30 0.86 4.39
CA ARG A 197 11.51 1.48 5.69
C ARG A 197 10.81 2.84 5.72
N SER A 198 10.10 3.10 6.80
CA SER A 198 9.46 4.37 7.10
C SER A 198 10.47 5.51 7.24
N VAL A 199 10.01 6.74 7.05
CA VAL A 199 10.74 7.98 7.33
C VAL A 199 11.17 8.02 8.79
N ALA A 200 10.29 7.64 9.72
CA ALA A 200 10.65 7.52 11.14
C ALA A 200 11.79 6.50 11.37
N GLY A 201 11.73 5.35 10.68
CA GLY A 201 12.78 4.34 10.72
C GLY A 201 14.12 4.85 10.20
N TYR A 202 14.13 5.61 9.10
CA TYR A 202 15.36 6.26 8.63
C TYR A 202 15.85 7.35 9.57
N ARG A 203 14.96 8.10 10.25
CA ARG A 203 15.38 9.09 11.24
C ARG A 203 16.11 8.44 12.40
N LEU A 204 15.64 7.29 12.86
CA LEU A 204 16.26 6.53 13.95
C LEU A 204 17.60 5.93 13.54
N ALA A 205 17.67 5.33 12.34
CA ALA A 205 18.87 4.63 11.88
C ALA A 205 19.95 5.58 11.30
N GLU A 206 19.54 6.64 10.61
CA GLU A 206 20.40 7.53 9.82
C GLU A 206 19.92 8.99 9.86
N PRO A 207 19.83 9.63 11.05
CA PRO A 207 19.26 10.96 11.23
C PRO A 207 19.87 12.03 10.29
N GLN A 208 21.16 11.89 9.97
CA GLN A 208 21.92 12.77 9.08
C GLN A 208 21.34 12.89 7.66
N ARG A 209 20.57 11.89 7.21
CA ARG A 209 19.97 11.86 5.86
C ARG A 209 18.66 12.62 5.78
N ILE A 210 18.07 12.97 6.93
CA ILE A 210 16.83 13.74 7.03
C ILE A 210 17.10 15.14 7.58
N ASP A 211 18.02 15.32 8.52
CA ASP A 211 18.33 16.66 9.04
C ASP A 211 19.09 17.57 8.04
N GLY A 212 19.57 16.99 6.95
CA GLY A 212 20.26 17.68 5.86
C GLY A 212 21.77 17.85 6.06
N SER A 213 22.36 17.20 7.06
CA SER A 213 23.81 17.20 7.32
C SER A 213 24.59 16.21 6.43
N SER A 214 23.92 15.23 5.82
CA SER A 214 24.52 14.30 4.86
C SER A 214 24.42 14.80 3.41
N PRO A 215 25.42 14.51 2.54
CA PRO A 215 25.29 14.68 1.09
C PRO A 215 24.29 13.69 0.45
N GLN A 216 23.89 12.63 1.16
CA GLN A 216 23.00 11.57 0.68
C GLN A 216 21.58 11.74 1.26
N GLN A 217 21.04 12.96 1.15
CA GLN A 217 19.71 13.30 1.67
C GLN A 217 18.63 12.47 1.00
N LEU A 218 17.64 12.01 1.79
CA LEU A 218 16.47 11.29 1.28
C LEU A 218 15.51 12.23 0.55
N PHE A 219 15.46 13.49 0.99
CA PHE A 219 14.50 14.48 0.52
C PHE A 219 15.21 15.74 0.02
N GLY A 220 14.68 16.31 -1.06
CA GLY A 220 15.11 17.62 -1.53
C GLY A 220 14.62 18.75 -0.62
N SER A 221 15.21 19.94 -0.79
CA SER A 221 14.92 21.13 0.02
C SER A 221 13.44 21.53 0.08
N LEU A 222 12.67 21.28 -1.00
CA LEU A 222 11.24 21.60 -1.05
C LEU A 222 10.41 20.72 -0.10
N VAL A 223 10.64 19.41 -0.10
CA VAL A 223 9.99 18.48 0.82
C VAL A 223 10.41 18.79 2.24
N MET A 224 11.72 19.03 2.45
CA MET A 224 12.23 19.40 3.76
C MET A 224 11.58 20.66 4.32
N ARG A 225 11.34 21.68 3.49
CA ARG A 225 10.68 22.93 3.92
C ARG A 225 9.19 22.74 4.23
N ALA A 226 8.52 21.86 3.50
CA ALA A 226 7.08 21.63 3.66
C ALA A 226 6.77 20.86 4.95
N PHE A 227 7.53 19.80 5.25
CA PHE A 227 7.25 18.90 6.37
C PHE A 227 8.11 19.17 7.61
N TYR A 228 9.21 19.92 7.47
CA TYR A 228 10.11 20.28 8.58
C TYR A 228 10.45 21.79 8.59
N PRO A 229 9.45 22.68 8.71
CA PRO A 229 9.65 24.13 8.61
C PRO A 229 10.58 24.70 9.69
N ASN A 230 10.68 24.07 10.87
CA ASN A 230 11.41 24.58 12.04
C ASN A 230 12.83 24.01 12.24
N ARG A 231 13.42 23.33 11.23
CA ARG A 231 14.70 22.59 11.35
C ARG A 231 15.89 23.32 11.99
N LYS A 232 15.90 24.66 12.02
CA LYS A 232 17.00 25.48 12.55
C LYS A 232 16.92 25.74 14.06
N ARG A 233 15.78 25.46 14.72
CA ARG A 233 15.67 25.60 16.17
C ARG A 233 16.21 24.32 16.83
N ARG A 234 17.51 24.35 17.19
CA ARG A 234 18.18 23.28 17.94
C ARG A 234 17.36 22.93 19.20
N SER A 235 17.19 21.62 19.42
CA SER A 235 16.75 20.94 20.64
C SER A 235 15.29 21.04 21.13
N GLY A 236 14.36 21.73 20.43
CA GLY A 236 13.01 21.96 20.97
C GLY A 236 11.84 21.14 20.41
N ASP A 237 11.96 20.50 19.23
CA ASP A 237 10.77 20.19 18.42
C ASP A 237 10.66 18.72 17.99
N ALA A 238 10.99 17.78 18.89
CA ALA A 238 10.85 16.34 18.63
C ALA A 238 9.43 15.97 18.16
N VAL A 239 8.41 16.63 18.72
CA VAL A 239 7.00 16.47 18.34
C VAL A 239 6.75 16.92 16.90
N SER A 240 7.29 18.07 16.49
CA SER A 240 7.14 18.56 15.12
C SER A 240 7.85 17.66 14.09
N HIS A 241 9.01 17.10 14.46
CA HIS A 241 9.68 16.11 13.61
C HIS A 241 8.89 14.80 13.50
N GLN A 242 8.37 14.28 14.61
CA GLN A 242 7.51 13.08 14.59
C GLN A 242 6.25 13.29 13.76
N ARG A 243 5.65 14.49 13.83
CA ARG A 243 4.52 14.86 12.96
C ARG A 243 4.91 14.85 11.49
N GLY A 244 6.02 15.50 11.13
CA GLY A 244 6.51 15.53 9.75
C GLY A 244 6.88 14.13 9.21
N ASP A 245 7.46 13.27 10.05
CA ASP A 245 7.74 11.87 9.71
C ASP A 245 6.44 11.13 9.39
N ARG A 246 5.44 11.22 10.30
CA ARG A 246 4.14 10.57 10.14
C ARG A 246 3.41 11.04 8.89
N GLU A 247 3.34 12.35 8.67
CA GLU A 247 2.70 12.91 7.46
C GLU A 247 3.40 12.41 6.19
N LEU A 248 4.74 12.30 6.18
CA LEU A 248 5.45 11.74 5.02
C LEU A 248 5.24 10.24 4.86
N ASP A 249 5.23 9.47 5.95
CA ASP A 249 4.99 8.03 5.93
C ASP A 249 3.62 7.66 5.37
N GLU A 250 2.62 8.54 5.54
CA GLU A 250 1.30 8.39 4.93
C GLU A 250 1.34 8.66 3.41
N MET A 251 2.23 9.54 2.93
CA MET A 251 2.25 9.97 1.52
C MET A 251 3.26 9.24 0.62
N VAL A 252 4.35 8.71 1.18
CA VAL A 252 5.46 8.13 0.41
C VAL A 252 5.89 6.75 0.91
N LEU A 253 6.51 5.99 0.01
CA LEU A 253 7.28 4.80 0.34
C LEU A 253 8.73 5.05 -0.01
N LEU A 254 9.64 4.64 0.88
CA LEU A 254 11.08 4.74 0.69
C LEU A 254 11.71 3.37 0.48
N THR A 255 12.64 3.30 -0.46
CA THR A 255 13.46 2.09 -0.73
C THR A 255 14.95 2.41 -0.79
N ALA A 256 15.37 3.43 -0.04
CA ALA A 256 16.75 3.85 -0.07
C ALA A 256 17.66 2.80 0.59
N GLY A 257 18.79 2.46 -0.05
CA GLY A 257 19.86 1.74 0.65
C GLY A 257 20.41 2.57 1.82
N ARG A 258 21.33 2.01 2.60
CA ARG A 258 22.05 2.72 3.66
C ARG A 258 22.96 3.80 3.06
N ALA A 259 23.33 4.81 3.85
CA ALA A 259 24.35 5.79 3.49
C ALA A 259 25.69 5.11 3.11
N SER A 260 26.04 4.04 3.81
CA SER A 260 27.25 3.25 3.52
C SER A 260 27.17 2.45 2.22
N ASP A 261 25.97 2.13 1.73
CA ASP A 261 25.80 1.37 0.49
C ASP A 261 26.31 2.19 -0.71
N ALA A 262 26.08 3.50 -0.72
CA ALA A 262 26.62 4.40 -1.75
C ALA A 262 28.16 4.43 -1.76
N ALA A 263 28.80 4.41 -0.58
CA ALA A 263 30.25 4.34 -0.47
C ALA A 263 30.82 2.99 -0.94
N ALA A 264 30.04 1.91 -0.79
CA ALA A 264 30.38 0.56 -1.24
C ALA A 264 30.02 0.30 -2.71
N GLY A 265 29.51 1.29 -3.47
CA GLY A 265 29.07 1.11 -4.85
C GLY A 265 27.79 0.27 -5.01
N ILE A 266 27.07 0.02 -3.92
CA ILE A 266 25.80 -0.70 -3.90
C ILE A 266 24.70 0.28 -4.34
N ALA A 267 24.16 0.07 -5.54
CA ALA A 267 23.13 0.92 -6.11
C ALA A 267 21.72 0.34 -5.89
N SER A 268 20.72 1.23 -5.81
CA SER A 268 19.32 0.85 -5.93
C SER A 268 19.08 0.20 -7.30
N PRO A 269 18.30 -0.89 -7.40
CA PRO A 269 17.88 -1.43 -8.69
C PRO A 269 16.98 -0.44 -9.45
N LEU A 270 16.39 0.55 -8.76
CA LEU A 270 15.64 1.65 -9.34
C LEU A 270 16.54 2.84 -9.67
N ARG A 271 16.32 3.42 -10.85
CA ARG A 271 17.05 4.58 -11.38
C ARG A 271 16.20 5.83 -11.28
N HIS A 272 16.85 7.01 -11.32
CA HIS A 272 16.16 8.31 -11.27
C HIS A 272 15.14 8.54 -12.40
N HIS A 273 15.23 7.80 -13.50
CA HIS A 273 14.32 7.88 -14.63
C HIS A 273 13.24 6.80 -14.66
N ASP A 274 13.26 5.85 -13.72
CA ASP A 274 12.20 4.86 -13.60
C ASP A 274 10.98 5.53 -12.97
N ARG A 275 9.86 5.53 -13.70
CA ARG A 275 8.64 6.23 -13.28
C ARG A 275 7.38 5.51 -13.71
N GLY A 276 6.35 5.63 -12.89
CA GLY A 276 4.98 5.28 -13.18
C GLY A 276 4.61 3.82 -13.05
N GLY A 277 5.57 2.89 -13.00
CA GLY A 277 5.26 1.50 -12.72
C GLY A 277 4.90 1.25 -11.26
N GLY A 278 4.32 0.09 -11.00
CA GLY A 278 3.84 -0.29 -9.67
C GLY A 278 4.98 -0.72 -8.75
N LEU A 279 4.82 -0.40 -7.47
CA LEU A 279 5.65 -0.88 -6.37
C LEU A 279 4.79 -1.81 -5.49
N PHE A 280 5.26 -3.03 -5.28
CA PHE A 280 4.49 -4.08 -4.64
C PHE A 280 5.17 -4.54 -3.36
N ALA A 281 4.40 -4.73 -2.29
CA ALA A 281 4.85 -5.43 -1.10
C ALA A 281 4.66 -6.93 -1.29
N VAL A 282 5.68 -7.71 -0.93
CA VAL A 282 5.64 -9.17 -0.96
C VAL A 282 5.31 -9.67 0.43
N ASP A 283 4.21 -10.41 0.57
CA ASP A 283 3.84 -11.02 1.85
C ASP A 283 4.54 -12.38 2.08
N GLY A 284 4.30 -12.98 3.25
CA GLY A 284 4.88 -14.27 3.62
C GLY A 284 4.50 -15.43 2.69
N GLU A 285 3.40 -15.31 1.95
CA GLU A 285 2.95 -16.27 0.94
C GLU A 285 3.48 -15.96 -0.47
N GLN A 286 4.42 -15.02 -0.59
CA GLN A 286 4.95 -14.53 -1.88
C GLN A 286 3.92 -13.86 -2.78
N ARG A 287 2.78 -13.39 -2.22
CA ARG A 287 1.81 -12.60 -2.97
C ARG A 287 2.27 -11.15 -3.05
N GLU A 288 1.99 -10.52 -4.18
CA GLU A 288 2.37 -9.13 -4.45
C GLU A 288 1.16 -8.21 -4.31
N TRP A 289 1.27 -7.21 -3.44
CA TRP A 289 0.23 -6.21 -3.17
C TRP A 289 0.69 -4.83 -3.65
N LEU A 290 -0.07 -4.16 -4.51
CA LEU A 290 0.27 -2.83 -5.01
C LEU A 290 0.16 -1.79 -3.90
N VAL A 291 1.30 -1.37 -3.36
CA VAL A 291 1.40 -0.40 -2.26
C VAL A 291 1.89 0.97 -2.74
N GLY A 292 2.51 1.06 -3.92
CA GLY A 292 3.05 2.33 -4.41
C GLY A 292 3.09 2.50 -5.93
N THR A 293 3.43 3.71 -6.35
CA THR A 293 3.87 4.03 -7.72
C THR A 293 5.31 4.53 -7.69
N VAL A 294 6.15 3.94 -8.52
CA VAL A 294 7.56 4.31 -8.67
C VAL A 294 7.66 5.74 -9.22
N LEU A 295 8.39 6.62 -8.53
CA LEU A 295 8.67 7.99 -8.97
C LEU A 295 10.16 8.27 -9.27
N GLY A 296 11.03 7.30 -9.02
CA GLY A 296 12.47 7.41 -9.19
C GLY A 296 13.21 6.31 -8.42
N ALA A 297 14.41 6.63 -7.92
CA ALA A 297 15.33 5.63 -7.35
C ALA A 297 15.05 5.22 -5.88
N GLN A 298 14.41 6.09 -5.09
CA GLN A 298 14.34 5.92 -3.63
C GLN A 298 13.07 6.45 -2.95
N LEU A 299 12.30 7.31 -3.63
CA LEU A 299 11.03 7.86 -3.12
C LEU A 299 9.92 7.52 -4.11
N HIS A 300 8.81 7.01 -3.57
CA HIS A 300 7.65 6.55 -4.33
C HIS A 300 6.37 7.10 -3.73
N ALA A 301 5.31 7.21 -4.53
CA ALA A 301 3.99 7.56 -4.01
C ALA A 301 3.42 6.34 -3.29
N ARG A 302 2.95 6.52 -2.05
CA ARG A 302 2.19 5.51 -1.32
C ARG A 302 0.74 5.55 -1.77
N GLN A 303 0.16 4.43 -2.19
CA GLN A 303 -1.14 4.48 -2.86
C GLN A 303 -2.31 4.80 -1.95
N SER A 304 -2.26 4.35 -0.69
CA SER A 304 -3.34 4.54 0.28
C SER A 304 -3.74 6.01 0.46
N GLU A 305 -2.79 6.94 0.33
CA GLU A 305 -3.05 8.39 0.31
C GLU A 305 -3.90 8.85 -0.88
N TYR A 306 -3.78 8.20 -2.04
CA TYR A 306 -4.38 8.68 -3.28
C TYR A 306 -5.66 7.93 -3.67
N TRP A 307 -6.08 6.92 -2.91
CA TRP A 307 -7.34 6.20 -3.13
C TRP A 307 -8.58 7.09 -3.06
N PRO A 308 -8.72 8.01 -2.07
CA PRO A 308 -9.84 8.95 -2.05
C PRO A 308 -9.91 9.82 -3.31
N TRP A 309 -8.76 10.36 -3.74
CA TRP A 309 -8.68 11.16 -4.97
C TRP A 309 -9.02 10.33 -6.22
N LEU A 310 -8.50 9.11 -6.32
CA LEU A 310 -8.79 8.23 -7.45
C LEU A 310 -10.29 7.91 -7.50
N TYR A 311 -10.89 7.53 -6.37
CA TYR A 311 -12.31 7.28 -6.26
C TYR A 311 -13.15 8.48 -6.71
N ALA A 312 -12.88 9.68 -6.18
CA ALA A 312 -13.56 10.91 -6.57
C ALA A 312 -13.37 11.23 -8.08
N THR A 313 -12.19 10.93 -8.61
CA THR A 313 -11.90 11.05 -10.04
C THR A 313 -12.76 10.08 -10.86
N LEU A 314 -12.84 8.80 -10.48
CA LEU A 314 -13.66 7.82 -11.18
C LEU A 314 -15.15 8.22 -11.18
N GLN A 315 -15.67 8.68 -10.03
CA GLN A 315 -17.04 9.19 -9.92
C GLN A 315 -17.28 10.37 -10.87
N ARG A 316 -16.38 11.37 -10.88
CA ARG A 316 -16.46 12.56 -11.76
C ARG A 316 -16.50 12.20 -13.24
N TYR A 317 -15.85 11.10 -13.62
CA TYR A 317 -15.78 10.63 -15.00
C TYR A 317 -16.83 9.56 -15.34
N GLY A 318 -17.82 9.33 -14.45
CA GLY A 318 -18.91 8.38 -14.69
C GLY A 318 -18.49 6.91 -14.63
N MET A 319 -17.34 6.60 -14.04
CA MET A 319 -16.80 5.25 -13.91
C MET A 319 -17.25 4.59 -12.60
N ARG A 320 -18.57 4.58 -12.37
CA ARG A 320 -19.18 4.15 -11.10
C ARG A 320 -18.80 2.71 -10.72
N ALA A 321 -18.80 1.79 -11.69
CA ALA A 321 -18.50 0.38 -11.44
C ALA A 321 -17.07 0.18 -10.91
N GLU A 322 -16.08 0.86 -11.53
CA GLU A 322 -14.69 0.84 -11.09
C GLU A 322 -14.50 1.55 -9.76
N ALA A 323 -15.21 2.67 -9.53
CA ALA A 323 -15.18 3.37 -8.25
C ALA A 323 -15.67 2.49 -7.10
N LEU A 324 -16.78 1.75 -7.30
CA LEU A 324 -17.32 0.81 -6.32
C LEU A 324 -16.43 -0.40 -6.09
N GLN A 325 -15.84 -0.96 -7.16
CA GLN A 325 -14.88 -2.04 -7.04
C GLN A 325 -13.67 -1.60 -6.22
N LEU A 326 -13.09 -0.43 -6.55
CA LEU A 326 -11.97 0.14 -5.82
C LEU A 326 -12.33 0.36 -4.35
N ALA A 327 -13.44 1.01 -4.05
CA ALA A 327 -13.89 1.30 -2.69
C ALA A 327 -14.02 0.04 -1.83
N ARG A 328 -14.68 -1.00 -2.36
CA ARG A 328 -14.81 -2.29 -1.66
C ARG A 328 -13.46 -2.95 -1.41
N GLN A 329 -12.56 -2.88 -2.38
CA GLN A 329 -11.23 -3.49 -2.30
C GLN A 329 -10.35 -2.79 -1.26
N VAL A 330 -10.31 -1.45 -1.26
CA VAL A 330 -9.46 -0.68 -0.34
C VAL A 330 -10.01 -0.67 1.09
N LEU A 331 -11.32 -0.76 1.29
CA LEU A 331 -11.92 -0.89 2.62
C LEU A 331 -11.80 -2.30 3.19
N GLY A 332 -11.92 -3.35 2.37
CA GLY A 332 -11.71 -4.74 2.79
C GLY A 332 -12.85 -5.36 3.60
N THR A 333 -13.99 -4.69 3.75
CA THR A 333 -15.13 -5.08 4.61
C THR A 333 -16.19 -5.94 3.89
N GLY A 334 -15.99 -6.29 2.61
CA GLY A 334 -16.94 -7.10 1.85
C GLY A 334 -18.23 -6.35 1.48
N ARG A 335 -19.34 -7.07 1.24
CA ARG A 335 -20.65 -6.45 1.01
C ARG A 335 -21.46 -6.48 2.30
N TRP A 336 -22.27 -5.44 2.51
CA TRP A 336 -23.26 -5.45 3.57
C TRP A 336 -24.22 -6.64 3.40
N GLY A 337 -24.52 -7.33 4.49
CA GLY A 337 -25.35 -8.53 4.49
C GLY A 337 -24.56 -9.83 4.29
N ASP A 338 -23.32 -9.77 3.84
CA ASP A 338 -22.43 -10.93 3.82
C ASP A 338 -22.09 -11.36 5.28
N ASN A 339 -21.57 -12.57 5.44
CA ASN A 339 -21.11 -13.12 6.72
C ASN A 339 -22.17 -13.09 7.84
N ASP A 340 -23.43 -13.39 7.52
CA ASP A 340 -24.58 -13.35 8.46
C ASP A 340 -24.72 -12.01 9.22
N ARG A 341 -24.34 -10.90 8.57
CA ARG A 341 -24.32 -9.55 9.17
C ARG A 341 -23.43 -9.43 10.40
N GLN A 342 -22.35 -10.20 10.47
CA GLN A 342 -21.31 -10.05 11.47
C GLN A 342 -20.22 -9.12 10.94
N GLY A 343 -19.66 -8.29 11.81
CA GLY A 343 -18.60 -7.34 11.48
C GLY A 343 -17.88 -6.84 12.71
N THR A 344 -16.84 -6.03 12.51
CA THR A 344 -16.07 -5.41 13.60
C THR A 344 -16.46 -3.94 13.72
N VAL A 345 -16.71 -3.46 14.93
CA VAL A 345 -16.93 -2.03 15.17
C VAL A 345 -15.72 -1.24 14.64
N GLY A 346 -15.98 -0.20 13.86
CA GLY A 346 -15.00 0.56 13.10
C GLY A 346 -14.94 0.20 11.61
N ASP A 347 -15.42 -0.98 11.20
CA ASP A 347 -15.49 -1.38 9.79
C ASP A 347 -16.34 -0.40 8.98
N ILE A 348 -15.87 0.01 7.81
CA ILE A 348 -16.60 0.89 6.92
C ILE A 348 -17.13 0.13 5.70
N TYR A 349 -18.42 0.25 5.43
CA TYR A 349 -19.09 -0.42 4.32
C TYR A 349 -19.53 0.57 3.25
N VAL A 350 -19.54 0.07 2.01
CA VAL A 350 -20.04 0.80 0.84
C VAL A 350 -21.53 0.49 0.66
N TYR A 351 -22.37 1.53 0.68
CA TYR A 351 -23.80 1.43 0.40
C TYR A 351 -24.14 2.07 -0.95
N GLU A 352 -24.71 1.26 -1.84
CA GLU A 352 -25.34 1.77 -3.05
C GLU A 352 -26.79 2.10 -2.74
N ASN A 353 -27.07 3.36 -2.39
CA ASN A 353 -28.38 3.79 -1.97
C ASN A 353 -29.38 3.67 -3.13
N PRO A 354 -30.38 2.77 -3.08
CA PRO A 354 -31.30 2.52 -4.18
C PRO A 354 -32.26 3.69 -4.40
N TYR A 355 -32.48 4.53 -3.37
CA TYR A 355 -33.39 5.65 -3.40
C TYR A 355 -32.75 6.90 -3.98
N THR A 356 -31.53 7.22 -3.55
CA THR A 356 -30.80 8.43 -4.02
C THR A 356 -29.92 8.15 -5.23
N ARG A 357 -29.67 6.87 -5.54
CA ARG A 357 -28.68 6.38 -6.51
C ARG A 357 -27.27 6.89 -6.22
N ARG A 358 -26.98 7.33 -4.99
CA ARG A 358 -25.63 7.73 -4.56
C ARG A 358 -24.86 6.52 -4.03
N VAL A 359 -23.55 6.69 -3.92
CA VAL A 359 -22.70 5.78 -3.15
C VAL A 359 -22.43 6.49 -1.84
N GLU A 360 -22.70 5.82 -0.75
CA GLU A 360 -22.58 6.33 0.62
C GLU A 360 -21.70 5.38 1.42
N PHE A 361 -20.98 5.91 2.40
CA PHE A 361 -20.11 5.14 3.27
C PHE A 361 -20.66 5.17 4.69
N PHE A 362 -20.67 4.01 5.34
CA PHE A 362 -21.16 3.86 6.70
C PHE A 362 -20.16 3.13 7.56
N ARG A 363 -19.82 3.69 8.73
CA ARG A 363 -19.00 3.02 9.73
C ARG A 363 -19.89 2.25 10.69
N LEU A 364 -19.52 1.01 10.95
CA LEU A 364 -20.15 0.16 11.96
C LEU A 364 -19.79 0.67 13.35
N ILE A 365 -20.77 1.10 14.14
CA ILE A 365 -20.56 1.64 15.49
C ILE A 365 -21.16 0.78 16.60
N GLY A 366 -22.02 -0.18 16.25
CA GLY A 366 -22.74 -1.01 17.20
C GLY A 366 -23.12 -2.37 16.64
N LEU A 367 -23.32 -3.33 17.54
CA LEU A 367 -23.76 -4.69 17.24
C LEU A 367 -24.87 -5.08 18.22
N ASP A 368 -25.75 -6.00 17.81
CA ASP A 368 -26.74 -6.59 18.71
C ASP A 368 -26.08 -7.61 19.67
N LYS A 369 -26.88 -8.18 20.58
CA LYS A 369 -26.40 -9.18 21.55
C LYS A 369 -25.89 -10.47 20.90
N GLN A 370 -26.20 -10.70 19.63
CA GLN A 370 -25.74 -11.83 18.83
C GLN A 370 -24.52 -11.48 17.97
N GLY A 371 -23.96 -10.27 18.13
CA GLY A 371 -22.80 -9.81 17.35
C GLY A 371 -23.15 -9.42 15.91
N ARG A 372 -24.42 -9.14 15.62
CA ARG A 372 -24.89 -8.79 14.27
C ARG A 372 -25.27 -7.32 14.16
N TYR A 373 -25.05 -6.76 12.99
CA TYR A 373 -25.46 -5.40 12.66
C TYR A 373 -26.86 -5.32 12.01
N GLY A 374 -27.49 -4.17 12.18
CA GLY A 374 -28.78 -3.85 11.59
C GLY A 374 -28.70 -3.39 10.12
N TYR A 375 -29.86 -2.99 9.59
CA TYR A 375 -29.96 -2.40 8.24
C TYR A 375 -29.35 -0.99 8.20
N PHE A 376 -28.85 -0.60 7.02
CA PHE A 376 -28.51 0.80 6.81
C PHE A 376 -29.74 1.69 6.98
N PRO A 377 -29.57 2.87 7.59
CA PRO A 377 -30.65 3.83 7.75
C PRO A 377 -31.04 4.45 6.40
N ASN A 378 -32.31 4.82 6.28
CA ASN A 378 -32.80 5.52 5.11
C ASN A 378 -32.34 6.99 5.12
N GLY A 379 -31.88 7.49 3.96
CA GLY A 379 -31.64 8.91 3.75
C GLY A 379 -30.33 9.46 4.29
N GLY A 380 -29.29 8.63 4.48
CA GLY A 380 -27.95 9.09 4.85
C GLY A 380 -27.89 9.71 6.25
N ARG A 381 -28.50 9.03 7.23
CA ARG A 381 -28.49 9.43 8.64
C ARG A 381 -27.77 8.39 9.47
N ASP A 382 -27.54 8.68 10.74
CA ASP A 382 -27.02 7.70 11.68
C ASP A 382 -28.14 6.82 12.25
N ASN A 383 -27.78 5.66 12.79
CA ASN A 383 -28.65 4.87 13.67
C ASN A 383 -27.83 4.11 14.72
N ALA A 384 -28.48 3.23 15.49
CA ALA A 384 -27.82 2.47 16.57
C ALA A 384 -26.66 1.56 16.11
N TYR A 385 -26.55 1.26 14.81
CA TYR A 385 -25.52 0.40 14.25
C TYR A 385 -24.55 1.16 13.33
N TRP A 386 -24.98 2.24 12.71
CA TRP A 386 -24.27 2.87 11.59
C TRP A 386 -24.11 4.37 11.77
N GLU A 387 -22.88 4.85 11.60
CA GLU A 387 -22.53 6.25 11.36
C GLU A 387 -22.45 6.50 9.85
N HIS A 388 -23.09 7.56 9.36
CA HIS A 388 -23.00 7.98 7.97
C HIS A 388 -21.80 8.91 7.74
N LEU A 389 -20.89 8.50 6.86
CA LEU A 389 -19.67 9.25 6.54
C LEU A 389 -19.79 10.12 5.28
N GLY A 390 -20.92 10.05 4.57
CA GLY A 390 -21.11 10.76 3.31
C GLY A 390 -20.71 9.93 2.09
N SER A 391 -20.33 10.61 1.00
CA SER A 391 -20.10 10.00 -0.32
C SER A 391 -18.65 9.99 -0.79
N GLU A 392 -17.73 10.56 -0.01
CA GLU A 392 -16.30 10.52 -0.28
C GLU A 392 -15.71 9.26 0.32
N LEU A 393 -14.78 8.62 -0.39
CA LEU A 393 -14.11 7.43 0.10
C LEU A 393 -13.25 7.81 1.32
N PRO A 394 -13.43 7.14 2.48
CA PRO A 394 -12.62 7.43 3.65
C PRO A 394 -11.13 7.20 3.42
N THR A 395 -10.33 8.00 4.12
CA THR A 395 -8.88 7.89 4.16
C THR A 395 -8.45 6.59 4.85
N ALA A 396 -7.19 6.20 4.65
CA ALA A 396 -6.61 5.06 5.34
C ALA A 396 -6.66 5.20 6.87
N ALA A 397 -6.47 6.42 7.38
CA ALA A 397 -6.55 6.73 8.80
C ALA A 397 -7.97 6.49 9.34
N GLU A 398 -9.00 7.02 8.67
CA GLU A 398 -10.40 6.84 9.05
C GLU A 398 -10.87 5.39 8.97
N ALA A 399 -10.41 4.65 7.95
CA ALA A 399 -10.80 3.26 7.70
C ALA A 399 -10.05 2.24 8.57
N THR A 400 -8.90 2.61 9.15
CA THR A 400 -8.11 1.72 10.03
C THR A 400 -8.08 2.21 11.48
N ALA A 401 -8.92 3.19 11.81
CA ALA A 401 -9.14 3.63 13.17
C ALA A 401 -9.65 2.47 14.01
N ARG A 402 -8.95 2.18 15.12
CA ARG A 402 -9.36 1.14 16.06
C ARG A 402 -10.40 1.73 17.00
N ILE A 403 -11.66 1.35 16.77
CA ILE A 403 -12.81 1.87 17.49
C ILE A 403 -13.49 0.70 18.19
N ARG A 404 -13.91 0.89 19.45
CA ARG A 404 -14.71 -0.07 20.21
C ARG A 404 -16.06 0.53 20.54
N ALA A 405 -17.13 -0.24 20.48
CA ALA A 405 -18.39 0.21 21.06
C ALA A 405 -18.23 0.24 22.58
N TRP A 406 -18.60 1.35 23.22
CA TRP A 406 -18.70 1.38 24.67
C TRP A 406 -19.90 0.55 25.14
N GLN A 407 -19.67 -0.28 26.14
CA GLN A 407 -20.71 -1.07 26.83
C GLN A 407 -20.49 -0.98 28.33
N ALA A 408 -21.58 -1.01 29.10
CA ALA A 408 -21.52 -0.90 30.57
C ALA A 408 -20.71 -2.03 31.24
N ASP A 409 -20.53 -3.16 30.57
CA ASP A 409 -19.74 -4.30 31.02
C ASP A 409 -18.31 -4.32 30.47
N THR A 410 -17.84 -3.24 29.84
CA THR A 410 -16.44 -3.13 29.40
C THR A 410 -15.51 -3.15 30.62
N ARG A 411 -14.71 -4.22 30.78
CA ARG A 411 -13.87 -4.43 31.98
C ARG A 411 -12.38 -4.18 31.78
N GLU A 412 -11.93 -3.97 30.55
CA GLU A 412 -10.52 -3.77 30.24
C GLU A 412 -10.38 -2.90 29.00
N ALA A 413 -9.51 -1.90 29.12
CA ALA A 413 -9.14 -1.02 28.02
C ALA A 413 -7.78 -0.38 28.28
N LYS A 414 -7.06 -0.14 27.18
CA LYS A 414 -5.74 0.49 27.22
C LYS A 414 -5.83 1.98 26.94
N LYS A 415 -4.94 2.74 27.55
CA LYS A 415 -4.73 4.15 27.23
C LYS A 415 -4.62 4.35 25.72
N GLY A 416 -5.35 5.33 25.21
CA GLY A 416 -5.37 5.67 23.80
C GLY A 416 -6.40 4.91 22.97
N GLU A 417 -7.05 3.88 23.51
CA GLU A 417 -8.19 3.24 22.83
C GLU A 417 -9.32 4.23 22.63
N VAL A 418 -9.95 4.16 21.46
CA VAL A 418 -11.07 5.02 21.08
C VAL A 418 -12.36 4.22 21.20
N PHE A 419 -13.33 4.80 21.88
CA PHE A 419 -14.65 4.24 22.07
C PHE A 419 -15.68 5.11 21.37
N VAL A 420 -16.68 4.46 20.77
CA VAL A 420 -17.87 5.08 20.21
C VAL A 420 -19.07 4.74 21.08
N ARG A 421 -19.95 5.71 21.28
CA ARG A 421 -21.26 5.49 21.92
C ARG A 421 -22.34 6.28 21.21
N VAL A 422 -23.57 5.81 21.34
CA VAL A 422 -24.76 6.57 20.96
C VAL A 422 -25.30 7.24 22.22
N HIS A 423 -25.37 8.56 22.21
CA HIS A 423 -25.86 9.34 23.35
C HIS A 423 -27.28 8.88 23.73
N PRO A 424 -27.55 8.55 25.01
CA PRO A 424 -28.78 7.86 25.42
C PRO A 424 -30.06 8.65 25.16
N THR A 425 -30.04 9.98 25.29
CA THR A 425 -31.21 10.84 25.03
C THR A 425 -31.17 11.54 23.66
N ALA A 426 -30.03 12.13 23.29
CA ALA A 426 -29.89 12.86 22.02
C ALA A 426 -29.80 11.95 20.78
N GLY A 427 -29.41 10.68 20.94
CA GLY A 427 -29.19 9.75 19.82
C GLY A 427 -28.00 10.10 18.92
N SER A 428 -27.21 11.11 19.27
CA SER A 428 -25.99 11.50 18.56
C SER A 428 -24.86 10.52 18.82
N ILE A 429 -23.99 10.31 17.83
CA ILE A 429 -22.78 9.51 17.98
C ILE A 429 -21.71 10.37 18.67
N GLU A 430 -20.95 9.75 19.58
CA GLU A 430 -19.89 10.41 20.34
C GLU A 430 -18.67 9.53 20.45
N TYR A 431 -17.50 10.14 20.29
CA TYR A 431 -16.21 9.46 20.38
C TYR A 431 -15.42 9.92 21.60
N PHE A 432 -14.80 8.96 22.28
CA PHE A 432 -13.98 9.20 23.45
C PHE A 432 -12.67 8.42 23.36
N ARG A 433 -11.56 9.04 23.76
CA ARG A 433 -10.28 8.36 23.94
C ARG A 433 -10.00 8.14 25.42
N LEU A 434 -9.55 6.95 25.76
CA LEU A 434 -9.17 6.64 27.14
C LEU A 434 -7.81 7.27 27.51
N LYS A 435 -7.73 7.95 28.65
CA LYS A 435 -6.54 8.69 29.09
C LYS A 435 -5.51 7.85 29.85
N ALA A 436 -5.92 6.73 30.44
CA ALA A 436 -5.11 5.84 31.24
C ALA A 436 -5.52 4.37 31.04
N ASP A 437 -4.64 3.44 31.39
CA ASP A 437 -5.02 2.02 31.41
C ASP A 437 -6.03 1.80 32.54
N VAL A 438 -7.08 1.03 32.27
CA VAL A 438 -8.10 0.68 33.26
C VAL A 438 -8.15 -0.84 33.37
N LEU A 439 -7.86 -1.33 34.58
CA LEU A 439 -8.03 -2.73 34.99
C LEU A 439 -9.30 -2.82 35.84
N GLY A 440 -10.40 -3.28 35.26
CA GLY A 440 -11.72 -3.32 35.89
C GLY A 440 -12.78 -2.55 35.11
N ALA A 441 -14.00 -2.48 35.65
CA ALA A 441 -15.11 -1.81 34.98
C ALA A 441 -14.74 -0.36 34.63
N LEU A 442 -14.82 -0.03 33.34
CA LEU A 442 -14.63 1.34 32.86
C LEU A 442 -15.78 2.21 33.35
N SER A 443 -15.49 3.48 33.67
CA SER A 443 -16.56 4.43 33.94
C SER A 443 -17.33 4.74 32.66
N GLU A 444 -18.60 5.11 32.80
CA GLU A 444 -19.36 5.57 31.63
C GLU A 444 -18.76 6.89 31.10
N PRO A 445 -18.55 7.02 29.77
CA PRO A 445 -18.14 8.28 29.19
C PRO A 445 -19.14 9.40 29.52
N PRO A 446 -18.68 10.64 29.73
CA PRO A 446 -19.57 11.75 30.03
C PRO A 446 -20.68 11.93 28.98
N VAL A 447 -21.89 12.26 29.45
CA VAL A 447 -23.06 12.52 28.58
C VAL A 447 -23.12 13.97 28.09
N ASP A 448 -22.32 14.86 28.67
CA ASP A 448 -22.34 16.31 28.40
C ASP A 448 -21.37 16.72 27.28
N ALA A 449 -20.93 15.76 26.45
CA ALA A 449 -19.94 15.96 25.40
C ALA A 449 -18.63 16.61 25.93
N ALA A 450 -18.27 16.32 27.18
CA ALA A 450 -17.06 16.84 27.82
C ALA A 450 -16.01 15.75 28.07
N SER A 451 -14.77 16.20 28.24
CA SER A 451 -13.69 15.35 28.76
C SER A 451 -13.77 15.30 30.29
N ASN A 452 -13.39 14.17 30.91
CA ASN A 452 -13.24 14.04 32.36
C ASN A 452 -11.86 13.46 32.72
N ALA A 453 -11.67 12.95 33.95
CA ALA A 453 -10.40 12.38 34.37
C ALA A 453 -9.98 11.12 33.58
N GLU A 454 -10.95 10.30 33.14
CA GLU A 454 -10.73 9.02 32.45
C GLU A 454 -10.83 9.17 30.92
N TRP A 455 -11.72 10.05 30.45
CA TRP A 455 -12.11 10.18 29.06
C TRP A 455 -11.69 11.53 28.45
N GLU A 456 -11.16 11.48 27.23
CA GLU A 456 -10.97 12.62 26.33
C GLU A 456 -12.07 12.60 25.28
N TYR A 457 -12.94 13.61 25.25
CA TYR A 457 -13.96 13.74 24.22
C TYR A 457 -13.32 14.13 22.88
N LEU A 458 -13.60 13.37 21.83
CA LEU A 458 -13.05 13.59 20.50
C LEU A 458 -14.04 14.27 19.54
N GLY A 459 -15.31 14.40 19.93
CA GLY A 459 -16.35 14.98 19.08
C GLY A 459 -17.44 13.98 18.67
N ALA A 460 -18.40 14.49 17.89
CA ALA A 460 -19.49 13.71 17.31
C ALA A 460 -19.13 13.03 15.98
N ASN A 461 -17.99 13.39 15.40
CA ASN A 461 -17.42 12.76 14.21
C ASN A 461 -15.96 12.44 14.51
N LEU A 462 -15.53 11.20 14.25
CA LEU A 462 -14.14 10.84 14.45
C LEU A 462 -13.27 11.44 13.34
N VAL A 463 -12.58 12.53 13.67
CA VAL A 463 -11.46 13.06 12.86
C VAL A 463 -10.19 12.39 13.38
N VAL A 464 -9.57 11.55 12.55
CA VAL A 464 -8.40 10.72 12.91
C VAL A 464 -7.08 11.44 12.70
#